data_AF-A0AAN6WBV8-F1
#
_entry.id   AF-A0AAN6WBV8-F1
#
_cell.length_a   1.000
_cell.length_b   1.000
_cell.length_c   1.000
_cell.angle_alpha   90.00
_cell.angle_beta   90.00
_cell.angle_gamma   90.00
#
_symmetry.space_group_name_H-M   'P 1'
#
loop_
_entity.id
_entity.type
_entity.pdbx_description
1 polymer ?
#
loop_
_entity_poly.entity_id
_entity_poly.type
_entity_poly.pdbx_seq_one_letter_code
_entity_poly.pdbx_strand_id
1 'polypeptide(L)'
;MSYTSRVGLNHINVVGPLLPITGSFLLPFTAYYSLLATRVNMSRMASNTVLGSSPPGNEPNAAIKQHDLQVASHAQGNFAEYVPLALLLAGVAELNGAKKQILTSALGALLVARVMHVEMGLRRPESTGMGRPVGYFGTLGVMGFLAGYAGFLVKDYWGF
;
A
#
# COMPACT_ATOMS: atom_id res chain seq x y z
N MET A 1 30.51 -32.79 -10.10
CA MET A 1 29.09 -32.83 -10.53
C MET A 1 28.37 -31.77 -9.70
N SER A 2 28.26 -30.55 -10.23
CA SER A 2 27.80 -29.39 -9.47
C SER A 2 26.30 -29.23 -9.67
N TYR A 3 25.51 -29.39 -8.60
CA TYR A 3 24.10 -29.05 -8.62
C TYR A 3 23.98 -27.54 -8.67
N THR A 4 23.65 -27.00 -9.83
CA THR A 4 23.27 -25.61 -10.03
C THR A 4 21.92 -25.37 -9.37
N SER A 5 21.94 -24.95 -8.12
CA SER A 5 20.76 -24.38 -7.46
C SER A 5 20.31 -23.17 -8.28
N ARG A 6 19.14 -23.28 -8.91
CA ARG A 6 18.50 -22.27 -9.76
C ARG A 6 18.08 -20.99 -9.00
N VAL A 7 18.36 -20.90 -7.70
CA VAL A 7 18.20 -19.65 -6.97
C VAL A 7 19.45 -18.82 -7.21
N GLY A 8 19.30 -17.60 -7.74
CA GLY A 8 20.38 -16.66 -8.08
C GLY A 8 21.15 -16.10 -6.88
N LEU A 9 21.51 -16.96 -5.92
CA LEU A 9 22.31 -16.64 -4.73
C LEU A 9 23.74 -17.16 -4.82
N ASN A 10 24.13 -17.70 -5.97
CA ASN A 10 25.49 -18.15 -6.21
C ASN A 10 26.34 -16.89 -6.49
N HIS A 11 27.24 -16.53 -5.55
CA HIS A 11 28.24 -15.43 -5.62
C HIS A 11 27.95 -14.10 -4.90
N ILE A 12 26.99 -13.99 -3.97
CA ILE A 12 26.86 -12.75 -3.20
C ILE A 12 27.88 -12.74 -2.05
N ASN A 13 29.05 -12.12 -2.28
CA ASN A 13 29.68 -11.35 -1.20
C ASN A 13 28.65 -10.29 -0.82
N VAL A 14 27.88 -10.46 0.28
CA VAL A 14 26.83 -9.51 0.68
C VAL A 14 27.50 -8.24 1.20
N VAL A 15 27.98 -7.41 0.27
CA VAL A 15 28.48 -6.06 0.55
C VAL A 15 27.34 -5.03 0.42
N GLY A 16 26.20 -5.41 -0.16
CA GLY A 16 25.05 -4.54 -0.40
C GLY A 16 23.73 -5.03 0.21
N PRO A 17 22.77 -4.13 0.49
CA PRO A 17 21.48 -4.48 1.07
C PRO A 17 20.64 -5.36 0.15
N LEU A 18 19.94 -6.33 0.74
CA LEU A 18 18.92 -7.14 0.09
C LEU A 18 17.64 -6.29 0.05
N LEU A 19 17.11 -5.97 -1.14
CA LEU A 19 15.94 -5.09 -1.39
C LEU A 19 16.17 -3.57 -1.23
N PRO A 20 17.20 -2.96 -1.85
CA PRO A 20 17.44 -1.52 -1.74
C PRO A 20 16.25 -0.67 -2.17
N ILE A 21 15.49 -1.09 -3.20
CA ILE A 21 14.41 -0.27 -3.74
C ILE A 21 13.17 -0.43 -2.90
N THR A 22 12.71 -1.67 -2.69
CA THR A 22 11.53 -1.94 -1.86
C THR A 22 11.73 -1.39 -0.45
N GLY A 23 12.94 -1.54 0.12
CA GLY A 23 13.31 -0.96 1.41
C GLY A 23 13.28 0.57 1.44
N SER A 24 13.73 1.25 0.38
CA SER A 24 13.65 2.72 0.31
C SER A 24 12.21 3.24 0.29
N PHE A 25 11.31 2.57 -0.45
CA PHE A 25 9.89 2.94 -0.54
C PHE A 25 9.08 2.54 0.69
N LEU A 26 9.54 1.56 1.47
CA LEU A 26 8.92 1.22 2.75
C LEU A 26 8.85 2.43 3.69
N LEU A 27 9.86 3.30 3.68
CA LEU A 27 9.93 4.49 4.53
C LEU A 27 8.75 5.47 4.30
N PRO A 28 8.51 6.00 3.08
CA PRO A 28 7.38 6.90 2.84
C PRO A 28 6.03 6.19 3.01
N PHE A 29 5.91 4.90 2.68
CA PHE A 29 4.65 4.17 2.91
C PHE A 29 4.33 4.03 4.40
N THR A 30 5.33 3.70 5.23
CA THR A 30 5.13 3.60 6.70
C THR A 30 4.88 4.97 7.32
N ALA A 31 5.58 6.01 6.87
CA ALA A 31 5.31 7.38 7.32
C ALA A 31 3.86 7.78 7.02
N TYR A 32 3.39 7.50 5.81
CA TYR A 32 2.02 7.81 5.42
C TYR A 32 0.99 6.95 6.18
N TYR A 33 1.24 5.65 6.37
CA TYR A 33 0.38 4.81 7.20
C TYR A 33 0.25 5.33 8.64
N SER A 34 1.36 5.80 9.22
CA SER A 34 1.40 6.36 10.57
C SER A 34 0.54 7.62 10.67
N LEU A 35 0.55 8.47 9.63
CA LEU A 35 -0.36 9.63 9.54
C LEU A 35 -1.82 9.20 9.50
N LEU A 36 -2.17 8.17 8.71
CA LEU A 36 -3.55 7.65 8.63
C LEU A 36 -4.00 7.07 9.98
N ALA A 37 -3.16 6.28 10.63
CA ALA A 37 -3.44 5.72 11.95
C ALA A 37 -3.65 6.81 13.01
N THR A 38 -2.81 7.85 12.97
CA THR A 38 -2.94 9.01 13.87
C THR A 38 -4.27 9.74 13.63
N ARG A 39 -4.68 9.92 12.37
CA ARG A 39 -5.97 10.53 12.03
C ARG A 39 -7.16 9.72 12.55
N VAL A 40 -7.12 8.39 12.43
CA VAL A 40 -8.16 7.52 13.01
C VAL A 40 -8.23 7.69 14.52
N ASN A 41 -7.10 7.70 15.21
CA ASN A 41 -7.05 7.93 16.66
C ASN A 41 -7.62 9.30 17.04
N MET A 42 -7.27 10.36 16.30
CA MET A 42 -7.84 11.70 16.50
C MET A 42 -9.36 11.71 16.29
N SER A 43 -9.88 11.06 15.24
CA SER A 43 -11.32 10.94 15.00
C SER A 43 -12.03 10.14 16.09
N ARG A 44 -11.39 9.11 16.66
CA ARG A 44 -11.92 8.34 17.79
C ARG A 44 -12.00 9.16 19.07
N MET A 45 -10.97 9.95 19.36
CA MET A 45 -10.96 10.88 20.49
C MET A 45 -12.04 11.95 20.32
N ALA A 46 -12.18 12.52 19.13
CA ALA A 46 -13.19 13.55 18.85
C ALA A 46 -14.64 13.02 18.96
N SER A 47 -14.85 11.73 18.64
CA SER A 47 -16.15 11.05 18.69
C SER A 47 -16.45 10.32 20.00
N ASN A 48 -15.53 10.38 20.99
CA ASN A 48 -15.61 9.59 22.22
C ASN A 48 -15.91 8.09 21.99
N THR A 49 -15.51 7.57 20.83
CA THR A 49 -15.82 6.20 20.38
C THR A 49 -14.53 5.38 20.41
N VAL A 50 -14.22 4.83 21.57
CA VAL A 50 -13.02 3.97 21.76
C VAL A 50 -13.15 2.68 20.95
N LEU A 51 -14.34 2.06 20.96
CA LEU A 51 -14.64 0.84 20.21
C LEU A 51 -15.95 1.00 19.45
N GLY A 52 -15.97 0.50 18.21
CA GLY A 52 -17.13 0.57 17.32
C GLY A 52 -17.15 1.81 16.42
N SER A 53 -18.31 2.05 15.85
CA SER A 53 -18.57 3.09 14.84
C SER A 53 -19.63 4.10 15.26
N SER A 54 -20.30 3.90 16.39
CA SER A 54 -21.42 4.74 16.83
C SER A 54 -21.01 5.54 18.07
N PRO A 55 -21.04 6.88 18.00
CA PRO A 55 -20.82 7.73 19.16
C PRO A 55 -21.91 7.55 20.22
N PRO A 56 -21.61 7.84 21.50
CA PRO A 56 -22.61 7.83 22.56
C PRO A 56 -23.82 8.72 22.21
N GLY A 57 -25.03 8.31 22.61
CA GLY A 57 -26.29 8.97 22.22
C GLY A 57 -26.43 10.44 22.60
N ASN A 58 -25.58 10.94 23.51
CA ASN A 58 -25.56 12.32 23.96
C ASN A 58 -24.50 13.18 23.24
N GLU A 59 -23.79 12.63 22.24
CA GLU A 59 -22.74 13.34 21.53
C GLU A 59 -23.27 14.44 20.61
N PRO A 60 -22.82 15.69 20.77
CA PRO A 60 -23.10 16.74 19.81
C PRO A 60 -22.55 16.36 18.43
N ASN A 61 -23.37 16.52 17.39
CA ASN A 61 -23.00 16.20 16.01
C ASN A 61 -22.56 14.74 15.80
N ALA A 62 -23.12 13.78 16.54
CA ALA A 62 -22.77 12.36 16.48
C ALA A 62 -22.71 11.82 15.04
N ALA A 63 -23.69 12.14 14.19
CA ALA A 63 -23.73 11.66 12.81
C ALA A 63 -22.52 12.12 11.96
N ILE A 64 -22.07 13.37 12.13
CA ILE A 64 -20.91 13.92 11.40
C ILE A 64 -19.62 13.26 11.90
N LYS A 65 -19.46 13.19 13.23
CA LYS A 65 -18.28 12.56 13.85
C LYS A 65 -18.18 11.07 13.48
N GLN A 66 -19.31 10.37 13.42
CA GLN A 66 -19.41 8.99 12.97
C GLN A 66 -18.96 8.84 11.51
N HIS A 67 -19.45 9.71 10.63
CA HIS A 67 -19.06 9.72 9.21
C HIS A 67 -17.54 9.93 9.06
N ASP A 68 -16.97 10.92 9.74
CA ASP A 68 -15.54 11.21 9.67
C ASP A 68 -14.68 10.04 10.19
N LEU A 69 -15.12 9.40 11.28
CA LEU A 69 -14.46 8.21 11.82
C LEU A 69 -14.51 7.04 10.82
N GLN A 70 -15.65 6.82 10.17
CA GLN A 70 -15.82 5.78 9.16
C GLN A 70 -14.90 6.03 7.96
N VAL A 71 -14.87 7.27 7.46
CA VAL A 71 -14.01 7.67 6.34
C VAL A 71 -12.53 7.46 6.68
N ALA A 72 -12.08 7.91 7.86
CA ALA A 72 -10.70 7.73 8.30
C ALA A 72 -10.35 6.24 8.46
N SER A 73 -11.24 5.45 9.06
CA SER A 73 -11.03 4.01 9.29
C SER A 73 -10.95 3.25 7.97
N HIS A 74 -11.80 3.57 7.00
CA HIS A 74 -11.77 2.97 5.67
C HIS A 74 -10.49 3.32 4.90
N ALA A 75 -10.01 4.56 5.01
CA ALA A 75 -8.75 4.97 4.40
C ALA A 75 -7.57 4.16 4.98
N GLN A 76 -7.50 4.01 6.31
CA GLN A 76 -6.46 3.22 6.98
C GLN A 76 -6.54 1.73 6.61
N GLY A 77 -7.74 1.14 6.68
CA GLY A 77 -7.97 -0.27 6.34
C GLY A 77 -7.57 -0.57 4.89
N ASN A 78 -8.05 0.25 3.95
CA ASN A 78 -7.66 0.10 2.55
C ASN A 78 -6.14 0.19 2.39
N PHE A 79 -5.47 1.15 3.03
CA PHE A 79 -4.01 1.25 2.98
C PHE A 79 -3.33 -0.04 3.46
N ALA A 80 -3.76 -0.58 4.61
CA ALA A 80 -3.22 -1.79 5.22
C ALA A 80 -3.45 -3.06 4.40
N GLU A 81 -4.47 -3.10 3.55
CA GLU A 81 -4.76 -4.25 2.70
C GLU A 81 -3.87 -4.28 1.44
N TYR A 82 -3.82 -3.19 0.67
CA TYR A 82 -3.15 -3.23 -0.64
C TYR A 82 -1.66 -2.89 -0.59
N VAL A 83 -1.20 -2.04 0.35
CA VAL A 83 0.22 -1.59 0.34
C VAL A 83 1.18 -2.69 0.78
N PRO A 84 0.93 -3.43 1.88
CA PRO A 84 1.80 -4.55 2.24
C PRO A 84 1.84 -5.63 1.16
N LEU A 85 0.71 -5.94 0.52
CA LEU A 85 0.64 -6.89 -0.59
C LEU A 85 1.47 -6.42 -1.79
N ALA A 86 1.36 -5.14 -2.17
CA ALA A 86 2.16 -4.58 -3.26
C ALA A 86 3.66 -4.56 -2.94
N LEU A 87 4.05 -4.25 -1.69
CA LEU A 87 5.44 -4.31 -1.24
C LEU A 87 5.98 -5.74 -1.23
N LEU A 88 5.16 -6.72 -0.88
CA LEU A 88 5.52 -8.15 -0.96
C LEU A 88 5.78 -8.54 -2.43
N LEU A 89 4.87 -8.19 -3.35
CA LEU A 89 5.06 -8.44 -4.79
C LEU A 89 6.31 -7.75 -5.34
N ALA A 90 6.56 -6.50 -4.94
CA ALA A 90 7.75 -5.76 -5.31
C ALA A 90 9.03 -6.41 -4.77
N GLY A 91 9.02 -6.87 -3.52
CA GLY A 91 10.13 -7.58 -2.90
C GLY A 91 10.43 -8.90 -3.60
N VAL A 92 9.39 -9.68 -3.93
CA VAL A 92 9.54 -10.91 -4.72
C VAL A 92 10.12 -10.59 -6.10
N ALA A 93 9.62 -9.57 -6.79
CA ALA A 93 10.16 -9.17 -8.09
C ALA A 93 11.63 -8.74 -7.99
N GLU A 94 12.00 -7.96 -6.98
CA GLU A 94 13.38 -7.49 -6.75
C GLU A 94 14.35 -8.64 -6.48
N LEU A 95 13.94 -9.62 -5.66
CA LEU A 95 14.74 -10.83 -5.39
C LEU A 95 14.93 -11.70 -6.64
N ASN A 96 13.97 -11.68 -7.58
CA ASN A 96 14.06 -12.41 -8.84
C ASN A 96 14.75 -11.60 -9.96
N GLY A 97 15.41 -10.48 -9.64
CA GLY A 97 16.21 -9.73 -10.61
C GLY A 97 15.42 -8.70 -11.42
N ALA A 98 14.31 -8.19 -10.88
CA ALA A 98 13.55 -7.09 -11.49
C ALA A 98 14.44 -5.87 -11.82
N LYS A 99 14.12 -5.20 -12.93
CA LYS A 99 14.79 -3.96 -13.32
C LYS A 99 14.47 -2.85 -12.31
N LYS A 100 15.52 -2.22 -11.79
CA LYS A 100 15.44 -1.14 -10.80
C LYS A 100 14.48 -0.01 -11.20
N GLN A 101 14.61 0.47 -12.43
CA GLN A 101 13.79 1.58 -12.95
C GLN A 101 12.29 1.27 -12.97
N ILE A 102 11.92 0.03 -13.31
CA ILE A 102 10.53 -0.43 -13.37
C ILE A 102 9.95 -0.51 -11.95
N LEU A 103 10.74 -1.01 -11.00
CA LEU A 103 10.28 -1.15 -9.63
C LEU A 103 10.12 0.22 -8.94
N THR A 104 11.06 1.14 -9.15
CA THR A 104 10.97 2.52 -8.66
C THR A 104 9.76 3.25 -9.24
N SER A 105 9.49 3.10 -10.54
CA SER A 105 8.34 3.76 -11.16
C SER A 105 7.02 3.16 -10.69
N ALA A 106 6.93 1.84 -10.54
CA ALA A 106 5.73 1.16 -10.05
C ALA A 106 5.44 1.55 -8.59
N LEU A 107 6.43 1.51 -7.69
CA LEU A 107 6.26 1.90 -6.29
C LEU A 107 5.99 3.39 -6.13
N GLY A 108 6.62 4.24 -6.95
CA GLY A 108 6.32 5.68 -7.00
C GLY A 108 4.90 5.96 -7.45
N ALA A 109 4.44 5.31 -8.53
CA ALA A 109 3.08 5.41 -9.01
C ALA A 109 2.07 4.93 -7.97
N LEU A 110 2.37 3.82 -7.27
CA LEU A 110 1.54 3.33 -6.16
C LEU A 110 1.42 4.38 -5.06
N LEU A 111 2.53 4.96 -4.61
CA LEU A 111 2.53 5.98 -3.56
C LEU A 111 1.66 7.18 -3.95
N VAL A 112 1.83 7.70 -5.17
CA VAL A 112 1.02 8.83 -5.68
C VAL A 112 -0.45 8.44 -5.77
N ALA A 113 -0.77 7.25 -6.28
CA ALA A 113 -2.15 6.75 -6.33
C ALA A 113 -2.80 6.66 -4.93
N ARG A 114 -2.04 6.23 -3.91
CA ARG A 114 -2.53 6.16 -2.53
C ARG A 114 -2.76 7.53 -1.90
N VAL A 115 -1.85 8.46 -2.14
CA VAL A 115 -2.00 9.84 -1.64
C VAL A 115 -3.20 10.50 -2.31
N MET A 116 -3.34 10.38 -3.63
CA MET A 116 -4.50 10.93 -4.37
C MET A 116 -5.83 10.30 -3.93
N HIS A 117 -5.86 8.99 -3.69
CA HIS A 117 -7.08 8.30 -3.24
C HIS A 117 -7.64 8.90 -1.94
N VAL A 118 -6.77 9.16 -0.96
CA VAL A 118 -7.17 9.66 0.36
C VAL A 118 -7.36 11.18 0.35
N GLU A 119 -6.38 11.95 -0.14
CA GLU A 119 -6.40 13.42 -0.05
C GLU A 119 -7.35 14.05 -1.08
N MET A 120 -7.46 13.49 -2.28
CA MET A 120 -8.30 14.05 -3.35
C MET A 120 -9.64 13.32 -3.54
N GLY A 121 -9.75 12.08 -3.05
CA GLY A 121 -10.96 11.25 -3.17
C GLY A 121 -11.84 11.24 -1.92
N LEU A 122 -11.28 10.90 -0.76
CA LEU A 122 -12.06 10.67 0.48
C LEU A 122 -12.33 11.94 1.31
N ARG A 123 -11.47 12.96 1.22
CA ARG A 123 -11.53 14.16 2.08
C ARG A 123 -12.27 15.36 1.49
N ARG A 124 -12.76 15.31 0.25
CA ARG A 124 -13.55 16.42 -0.32
C ARG A 124 -15.01 16.37 0.17
N PRO A 125 -15.62 17.52 0.49
CA PRO A 125 -17.07 17.59 0.71
C PRO A 125 -17.76 17.05 -0.55
N GLU A 126 -18.88 16.34 -0.38
CA GLU A 126 -19.72 15.72 -1.43
C GLU A 126 -19.39 14.27 -1.84
N SER A 127 -18.31 13.60 -1.37
CA SER A 127 -18.04 12.18 -1.70
C SER A 127 -18.08 11.83 -3.21
N THR A 128 -18.01 12.83 -4.09
CA THR A 128 -18.18 12.75 -5.56
C THR A 128 -16.87 13.00 -6.31
N GLY A 129 -15.74 12.98 -5.61
CA GLY A 129 -14.44 13.14 -6.23
C GLY A 129 -14.09 11.95 -7.13
N MET A 130 -13.89 12.19 -8.42
CA MET A 130 -13.32 11.24 -9.40
C MET A 130 -11.98 10.61 -8.96
N GLY A 131 -11.37 11.06 -7.85
CA GLY A 131 -10.19 10.44 -7.22
C GLY A 131 -10.44 9.05 -6.62
N ARG A 132 -11.70 8.67 -6.32
CA ARG A 132 -12.04 7.34 -5.81
C ARG A 132 -11.78 6.22 -6.83
N PRO A 133 -12.36 6.25 -8.05
CA PRO A 133 -12.06 5.25 -9.07
C PRO A 133 -10.61 5.36 -9.56
N VAL A 134 -10.06 6.56 -9.77
CA VAL A 134 -8.68 6.70 -10.28
C VAL A 134 -7.65 6.14 -9.30
N GLY A 135 -7.77 6.42 -8.00
CA GLY A 135 -6.87 5.85 -6.99
C GLY A 135 -7.05 4.34 -6.81
N TYR A 136 -8.29 3.84 -6.89
CA TYR A 136 -8.59 2.41 -6.78
C TYR A 136 -8.08 1.61 -7.99
N PHE A 137 -8.46 2.01 -9.21
CA PHE A 137 -8.01 1.37 -10.45
C PHE A 137 -6.51 1.57 -10.66
N GLY A 138 -5.93 2.69 -10.23
CA GLY A 138 -4.48 2.89 -10.20
C GLY A 138 -3.78 1.88 -9.28
N THR A 139 -4.29 1.67 -8.07
CA THR A 139 -3.76 0.67 -7.13
C THR A 139 -3.86 -0.74 -7.71
N LEU A 140 -5.02 -1.12 -8.25
CA LEU A 140 -5.23 -2.43 -8.90
C LEU A 140 -4.32 -2.62 -10.12
N GLY A 141 -4.16 -1.58 -10.96
CA GLY A 141 -3.30 -1.61 -12.12
C GLY A 141 -1.84 -1.84 -11.75
N VAL A 142 -1.34 -1.13 -10.73
CA VAL A 142 0.03 -1.33 -10.24
C VAL A 142 0.21 -2.71 -9.61
N MET A 143 -0.74 -3.20 -8.81
CA MET A 143 -0.65 -4.55 -8.26
C MET A 143 -0.70 -5.63 -9.34
N GLY A 144 -1.59 -5.50 -10.31
CA GLY A 144 -1.68 -6.43 -11.44
C GLY A 144 -0.40 -6.43 -12.27
N PHE A 145 0.19 -5.25 -12.48
CA PHE A 145 1.49 -5.10 -13.12
C PHE A 145 2.61 -5.79 -12.32
N LEU A 146 2.71 -5.53 -11.02
CA LEU A 146 3.73 -6.16 -10.17
C LEU A 146 3.56 -7.69 -10.09
N ALA A 147 2.32 -8.18 -9.99
CA ALA A 147 2.02 -9.61 -9.98
C ALA A 147 2.39 -10.27 -11.31
N GLY A 148 1.99 -9.66 -12.44
CA GLY A 148 2.33 -10.15 -13.78
C GLY A 148 3.84 -10.12 -14.03
N TYR A 149 4.53 -9.06 -13.59
CA TYR A 149 5.97 -8.92 -13.75
C TYR A 149 6.74 -9.93 -12.87
N ALA A 150 6.34 -10.10 -11.61
CA ALA A 150 6.89 -11.14 -10.74
C ALA A 150 6.68 -12.54 -11.32
N GLY A 151 5.47 -12.84 -11.82
CA GLY A 151 5.14 -14.09 -12.50
C GLY A 151 6.00 -14.34 -13.74
N PHE A 152 6.20 -13.31 -14.57
CA PHE A 152 7.06 -13.39 -15.76
C PHE A 152 8.51 -13.73 -15.40
N LEU A 153 9.04 -13.20 -14.29
CA LEU A 153 10.40 -13.49 -13.84
C LEU A 153 10.59 -14.94 -13.38
N VAL A 154 9.53 -15.60 -12.90
CA VAL A 154 9.56 -16.99 -12.43
C VAL A 154 8.95 -17.98 -13.41
N LYS A 155 8.62 -17.56 -14.64
CA LYS A 155 7.93 -18.39 -15.64
C LYS A 155 8.63 -19.74 -15.91
N ASP A 156 9.95 -19.76 -15.83
CA ASP A 156 10.77 -20.96 -16.11
C ASP A 156 10.62 -22.06 -15.04
N TYR A 157 10.03 -21.73 -13.89
CA TYR A 157 9.69 -22.71 -12.84
C TYR A 157 8.34 -23.39 -13.08
N TRP A 158 7.52 -22.88 -14.00
CA TRP A 158 6.18 -23.40 -14.25
C TRP A 158 6.15 -24.55 -15.27
N GLY A 159 7.31 -24.91 -15.83
CA GLY A 159 7.45 -26.10 -16.68
C GLY A 159 7.04 -25.90 -18.14
N PHE A 160 7.03 -24.65 -18.63
CA PHE A 160 6.83 -24.31 -20.04
C PHE A 160 8.15 -23.93 -20.72
#